data_AF-A0A380JF46-F1
#
_entry.id   AF-A0A380JF46-F1
#
_cell.length_a   1.000
_cell.length_b   1.000
_cell.length_c   1.000
_cell.angle_alpha   90.00
_cell.angle_beta   90.00
_cell.angle_gamma   90.00
#
_symmetry.space_group_name_H-M   'P 1'
#
loop_
_entity.id
_entity.type
_entity.pdbx_description
1 polymer ?
#
loop_
_entity_poly.entity_id
_entity_poly.type
_entity_poly.pdbx_seq_one_letter_code
_entity_poly.pdbx_strand_id
1 'polypeptide(L)'
;MQEQIFQDQNKRNSSQNPQGGSNKSGWSLKKKILLGLATGLGLIIIFVMLYQTNSVAFLTQLRYQNHSGQESSSLTYKDYQGVKQGDLLDSVIEKFGKGKVKVERALNQDHDSSGDETGRVSRSWFRAADLDVGYGTSYDKKTYVSFHFKREGLGRYVLDYKFIINAQEGKTFRLEDSPKKRISRSDFKKLHVGDSYSGQGGMTYQEIINRIGYPTSNQITDYISRGRELRISYYRDKSDGRKDYSVSLTFEQAQDGKYYLKAKDGDFK
;
A
#
# COMPACT_ATOMS: atom_id res chain seq x y z
N MET A 1 -8.91 31.06 -77.56
CA MET A 1 -10.36 30.91 -77.30
C MET A 1 -10.56 29.43 -76.92
N GLN A 2 -11.12 29.19 -75.73
CA GLN A 2 -11.76 27.97 -75.15
C GLN A 2 -11.69 26.65 -75.97
N GLU A 3 -11.49 25.45 -75.40
CA GLU A 3 -12.02 24.85 -74.17
C GLU A 3 -11.39 23.43 -73.98
N GLN A 4 -11.31 22.94 -72.73
CA GLN A 4 -11.67 21.58 -72.20
C GLN A 4 -11.33 20.28 -73.00
N ILE A 5 -11.12 19.08 -72.45
CA ILE A 5 -11.06 18.43 -71.12
C ILE A 5 -10.56 16.97 -71.37
N PHE A 6 -9.83 16.42 -70.39
CA PHE A 6 -9.63 15.00 -70.06
C PHE A 6 -9.11 13.98 -71.09
N GLN A 7 -7.97 13.37 -70.74
CA GLN A 7 -7.46 12.14 -71.32
C GLN A 7 -8.25 10.91 -70.86
N ASP A 8 -9.00 10.35 -71.82
CA ASP A 8 -8.78 9.06 -72.52
C ASP A 8 -8.68 7.72 -71.75
N GLN A 9 -9.68 6.88 -72.09
CA GLN A 9 -9.65 5.45 -72.48
C GLN A 9 -9.76 4.37 -71.42
N ASN A 10 -11.02 4.04 -71.17
CA ASN A 10 -11.51 2.68 -71.09
C ASN A 10 -11.16 1.88 -72.37
N LYS A 11 -10.48 0.74 -72.24
CA LYS A 11 -10.63 -0.40 -73.17
C LYS A 11 -10.77 -1.70 -72.38
N ARG A 12 -11.99 -2.25 -72.44
CA ARG A 12 -12.37 -3.59 -72.00
C ARG A 12 -12.09 -4.64 -73.09
N ASN A 13 -12.04 -5.89 -72.62
CA ASN A 13 -12.24 -7.20 -73.26
C ASN A 13 -10.93 -8.00 -73.41
N SER A 14 -10.73 -9.09 -72.66
CA SER A 14 -11.44 -10.37 -72.82
C SER A 14 -11.31 -11.20 -71.53
N SER A 15 -12.43 -11.56 -70.88
CA SER A 15 -13.00 -12.91 -70.84
C SER A 15 -12.01 -14.05 -70.61
N GLN A 16 -11.91 -14.53 -69.37
CA GLN A 16 -12.19 -15.93 -68.97
C GLN A 16 -11.96 -16.09 -67.46
N ASN A 17 -13.04 -16.36 -66.74
CA ASN A 17 -13.01 -17.11 -65.48
C ASN A 17 -13.33 -18.57 -65.86
N PRO A 18 -12.86 -19.61 -65.15
CA PRO A 18 -13.39 -19.81 -63.81
C PRO A 18 -12.46 -20.45 -62.77
N GLN A 19 -12.92 -20.33 -61.52
CA GLN A 19 -12.75 -21.27 -60.41
C GLN A 19 -11.46 -21.24 -59.56
N GLY A 20 -11.69 -20.87 -58.29
CA GLY A 20 -11.44 -21.81 -57.19
C GLY A 20 -10.06 -21.72 -56.55
N GLY A 21 -9.94 -20.94 -55.48
CA GLY A 21 -8.75 -20.93 -54.63
C GLY A 21 -8.95 -20.16 -53.35
N SER A 22 -9.75 -20.70 -52.42
CA SER A 22 -9.82 -20.19 -51.05
C SER A 22 -8.44 -20.32 -50.39
N ASN A 23 -7.71 -19.21 -50.28
CA ASN A 23 -6.45 -19.19 -49.56
C ASN A 23 -6.74 -19.11 -48.05
N LYS A 24 -7.21 -20.23 -47.46
CA LYS A 24 -7.20 -20.42 -46.01
C LYS A 24 -5.74 -20.59 -45.61
N SER A 25 -5.17 -19.60 -44.94
CA SER A 25 -3.85 -19.66 -44.31
C SER A 25 -3.86 -20.67 -43.16
N GLY A 26 -3.83 -21.96 -43.54
CA GLY A 26 -3.68 -23.05 -42.60
C GLY A 26 -2.29 -23.02 -42.00
N TRP A 27 -2.18 -22.51 -40.78
CA TRP A 27 -0.98 -22.72 -39.96
C TRP A 27 -0.58 -24.19 -40.00
N SER A 28 0.65 -24.47 -40.44
CA SER A 28 1.13 -25.84 -40.60
C SER A 28 1.05 -26.59 -39.28
N LEU A 29 0.70 -27.87 -39.34
CA LEU A 29 0.53 -28.73 -38.17
C LEU A 29 1.75 -28.67 -37.24
N LYS A 30 2.96 -28.55 -37.81
CA LYS A 30 4.22 -28.35 -37.08
C LYS A 30 4.25 -27.04 -36.27
N LYS A 31 3.76 -25.91 -36.83
CA LYS A 31 3.68 -24.63 -36.10
C LYS A 31 2.61 -24.66 -35.00
N LYS A 32 1.49 -25.36 -35.21
CA LYS A 32 0.45 -25.56 -34.19
C LYS A 32 0.95 -26.46 -33.04
N ILE A 33 1.69 -27.51 -33.36
CA ILE A 33 2.33 -28.41 -32.36
C ILE A 33 3.43 -27.66 -31.60
N LEU A 34 4.25 -26.84 -32.28
CA LEU A 34 5.30 -26.06 -31.64
C LEU A 34 4.72 -24.98 -30.70
N LEU A 35 3.64 -24.30 -31.13
CA LEU A 35 2.93 -23.35 -30.26
C LEU A 35 2.21 -24.07 -29.10
N GLY A 36 1.63 -25.24 -29.34
CA GLY A 36 1.01 -26.08 -28.31
C GLY A 36 2.01 -26.62 -27.28
N LEU A 37 3.22 -26.98 -27.72
CA LEU A 37 4.31 -27.39 -26.84
C LEU A 37 4.91 -26.20 -26.09
N ALA A 38 5.07 -25.03 -26.72
CA ALA A 38 5.56 -23.83 -26.05
C ALA A 38 4.56 -23.27 -25.02
N THR A 39 3.26 -23.32 -25.31
CA THR A 39 2.19 -22.95 -24.36
C THR A 39 2.02 -24.00 -23.27
N GLY A 40 2.13 -25.29 -23.60
CA GLY A 40 2.13 -26.39 -22.63
C GLY A 40 3.31 -26.33 -21.68
N LEU A 41 4.54 -26.13 -22.18
CA LEU A 41 5.74 -25.93 -21.36
C LEU A 41 5.66 -24.64 -20.55
N GLY A 42 5.13 -23.56 -21.12
CA GLY A 42 4.89 -22.30 -20.38
C GLY A 42 3.92 -22.50 -19.21
N LEU A 43 2.82 -23.23 -19.43
CA LEU A 43 1.86 -23.58 -18.39
C LEU A 43 2.46 -24.54 -17.36
N ILE A 44 3.27 -25.51 -17.77
CA ILE A 44 3.98 -26.42 -16.85
C ILE A 44 5.03 -25.66 -16.05
N ILE A 45 5.75 -24.71 -16.61
CA ILE A 45 6.71 -23.86 -15.88
C ILE A 45 5.97 -22.94 -14.91
N ILE A 46 4.83 -22.36 -15.30
CA ILE A 46 3.96 -21.61 -14.39
C ILE A 46 3.46 -22.55 -13.28
N PHE A 47 3.02 -23.76 -13.60
CA PHE A 47 2.56 -24.75 -12.64
C PHE A 47 3.67 -25.20 -11.69
N VAL A 48 4.90 -25.41 -12.19
CA VAL A 48 6.09 -25.77 -11.42
C VAL A 48 6.55 -24.60 -10.56
N MET A 49 6.50 -23.35 -11.05
CA MET A 49 6.72 -22.16 -10.21
C MET A 49 5.63 -22.02 -9.13
N LEU A 50 4.37 -22.30 -9.46
CA LEU A 50 3.26 -22.34 -8.51
C LEU A 50 3.39 -23.47 -7.48
N TYR A 51 4.05 -24.56 -7.86
CA TYR A 51 4.23 -25.76 -7.03
C TYR A 51 5.51 -25.69 -6.17
N GLN A 52 6.57 -25.03 -6.65
CA GLN A 52 7.87 -24.92 -5.96
C GLN A 52 8.04 -23.62 -5.18
N THR A 53 7.23 -22.59 -5.42
CA THR A 53 7.25 -21.35 -4.64
C THR A 53 5.86 -21.00 -4.13
N ASN A 54 5.77 -20.57 -2.86
CA ASN A 54 5.16 -19.31 -2.40
C ASN A 54 3.90 -18.77 -3.11
N SER A 55 3.10 -19.63 -3.74
CA SER A 55 2.21 -19.27 -4.84
C SER A 55 1.01 -18.48 -4.37
N VAL A 56 0.46 -18.79 -3.21
CA VAL A 56 -0.71 -18.09 -2.67
C VAL A 56 -0.39 -16.64 -2.35
N ALA A 57 0.75 -16.35 -1.70
CA ALA A 57 1.15 -14.98 -1.37
C ALA A 57 1.49 -14.17 -2.64
N PHE A 58 2.25 -14.77 -3.55
CA PHE A 58 2.60 -14.13 -4.82
C PHE A 58 1.39 -13.87 -5.72
N LEU A 59 0.47 -14.84 -5.86
CA LEU A 59 -0.77 -14.67 -6.61
C LEU A 59 -1.71 -13.66 -5.96
N THR A 60 -1.78 -13.63 -4.62
CA THR A 60 -2.54 -12.61 -3.89
C THR A 60 -1.98 -11.22 -4.19
N GLN A 61 -0.66 -11.07 -4.12
CA GLN A 61 0.02 -9.83 -4.47
C GLN A 61 -0.29 -9.42 -5.91
N LEU A 62 -0.13 -10.33 -6.87
CA LEU A 62 -0.42 -10.07 -8.28
C LEU A 62 -1.89 -9.70 -8.52
N ARG A 63 -2.84 -10.39 -7.89
CA ARG A 63 -4.28 -10.12 -8.01
C ARG A 63 -4.61 -8.66 -7.66
N TYR A 64 -4.02 -8.17 -6.57
CA TYR A 64 -4.29 -6.82 -6.07
C TYR A 64 -3.38 -5.75 -6.68
N GLN A 65 -2.17 -6.12 -7.08
CA GLN A 65 -1.32 -5.23 -7.89
C GLN A 65 -1.86 -5.05 -9.31
N ASN A 66 -2.57 -6.01 -9.90
CA ASN A 66 -3.10 -5.90 -11.26
C ASN A 66 -4.54 -5.36 -11.34
N HIS A 67 -5.16 -4.97 -10.22
CA HIS A 67 -6.46 -4.29 -10.27
C HIS A 67 -6.37 -2.98 -11.05
N SER A 68 -7.30 -2.79 -11.99
CA SER A 68 -7.32 -1.71 -12.97
C SER A 68 -7.71 -0.37 -12.36
N GLY A 69 -6.81 0.61 -12.42
CA GLY A 69 -7.08 2.00 -12.04
C GLY A 69 -5.80 2.82 -11.92
N GLN A 70 -5.89 4.14 -12.13
CA GLN A 70 -4.81 5.05 -11.75
C GLN A 70 -4.70 5.10 -10.21
N GLU A 71 -3.47 5.20 -9.68
CA GLU A 71 -3.25 5.48 -8.26
C GLU A 71 -3.95 6.79 -7.92
N SER A 72 -4.80 6.80 -6.87
CA SER A 72 -5.41 8.05 -6.40
C SER A 72 -4.29 9.05 -6.08
N SER A 73 -4.36 10.22 -6.71
CA SER A 73 -3.26 11.18 -6.76
C SER A 73 -2.91 11.79 -5.40
N SER A 74 -3.79 11.70 -4.40
CA SER A 74 -3.49 11.93 -2.98
C SER A 74 -4.75 11.71 -2.13
N LEU A 75 -4.69 10.83 -1.13
CA LEU A 75 -5.76 10.72 -0.13
C LEU A 75 -5.70 11.87 0.87
N THR A 76 -6.86 12.40 1.24
CA THR A 76 -7.00 13.40 2.31
C THR A 76 -7.24 12.73 3.66
N TYR A 77 -7.14 13.51 4.75
CA TYR A 77 -7.54 13.03 6.07
C TYR A 77 -9.02 12.61 6.14
N LYS A 78 -9.90 13.29 5.38
CA LYS A 78 -11.32 12.94 5.28
C LYS A 78 -11.52 11.58 4.60
N ASP A 79 -10.76 11.29 3.55
CA ASP A 79 -10.82 9.99 2.86
C ASP A 79 -10.35 8.87 3.80
N TYR A 80 -9.24 9.11 4.51
CA TYR A 80 -8.74 8.23 5.55
C TYR A 80 -9.80 7.96 6.63
N GLN A 81 -10.49 8.98 7.14
CA GLN A 81 -11.55 8.83 8.13
C GLN A 81 -12.75 8.03 7.60
N GLY A 82 -13.02 8.11 6.29
CA GLY A 82 -14.13 7.43 5.65
C GLY A 82 -13.99 5.91 5.55
N VAL A 83 -12.81 5.35 5.82
CA VAL A 83 -12.59 3.89 5.88
C VAL A 83 -12.78 3.40 7.32
N LYS A 84 -13.58 2.38 7.55
CA LYS A 84 -14.01 1.96 8.89
C LYS A 84 -13.74 0.47 9.15
N GLN A 85 -13.85 0.08 10.41
CA GLN A 85 -13.85 -1.33 10.80
C GLN A 85 -14.89 -2.10 9.99
N GLY A 86 -14.51 -3.28 9.51
CA GLY A 86 -15.37 -4.15 8.70
C GLY A 86 -15.32 -3.85 7.20
N ASP A 87 -14.69 -2.74 6.78
CA ASP A 87 -14.44 -2.50 5.37
C ASP A 87 -13.54 -3.61 4.82
N LEU A 88 -13.95 -4.15 3.67
CA LEU A 88 -13.24 -5.19 2.97
C LEU A 88 -12.16 -4.58 2.07
N LEU A 89 -11.06 -5.32 1.90
CA LEU A 89 -9.97 -4.95 0.99
C LEU A 89 -10.46 -4.57 -0.41
N ASP A 90 -11.34 -5.40 -0.99
CA ASP A 90 -11.86 -5.20 -2.34
C ASP A 90 -12.61 -3.86 -2.45
N SER A 91 -13.40 -3.49 -1.44
CA SER A 91 -14.14 -2.21 -1.40
C SER A 91 -13.21 -0.99 -1.26
N VAL A 92 -12.13 -1.11 -0.49
CA VAL A 92 -11.13 -0.03 -0.34
C VAL A 92 -10.38 0.18 -1.66
N ILE A 93 -9.99 -0.90 -2.34
CA ILE A 93 -9.33 -0.83 -3.66
C ILE A 93 -10.28 -0.26 -4.71
N GLU A 94 -11.55 -0.67 -4.72
CA GLU A 94 -12.56 -0.12 -5.63
C GLU A 94 -12.74 1.39 -5.43
N LYS A 95 -12.76 1.84 -4.17
CA LYS A 95 -12.97 3.26 -3.82
C LYS A 95 -11.78 4.16 -4.16
N PHE A 96 -10.56 3.71 -3.92
CA PHE A 96 -9.35 4.55 -4.01
C PHE A 96 -8.41 4.17 -5.14
N GLY A 97 -8.77 3.18 -5.94
CA GLY A 97 -7.95 2.67 -7.03
C GLY A 97 -6.71 1.92 -6.54
N LYS A 98 -5.73 1.83 -7.43
CA LYS A 98 -4.55 0.98 -7.26
C LYS A 98 -3.58 1.58 -6.24
N GLY A 99 -3.49 0.93 -5.07
CA GLY A 99 -2.46 1.21 -4.07
C GLY A 99 -1.21 0.33 -4.25
N LYS A 100 -0.14 0.69 -3.57
CA LYS A 100 1.07 -0.12 -3.40
C LYS A 100 0.76 -1.24 -2.40
N VAL A 101 0.63 -2.46 -2.91
CA VAL A 101 0.29 -3.64 -2.10
C VAL A 101 1.57 -4.34 -1.62
N LYS A 102 1.64 -4.59 -0.31
CA LYS A 102 2.64 -5.43 0.34
C LYS A 102 1.93 -6.59 1.04
N VAL A 103 2.46 -7.81 0.87
CA VAL A 103 1.90 -9.02 1.48
C VAL A 103 2.81 -9.52 2.59
N GLU A 104 2.24 -9.71 3.77
CA GLU A 104 2.92 -10.36 4.88
C GLU A 104 2.76 -11.88 4.76
N ARG A 105 3.86 -12.60 4.93
CA ARG A 105 3.91 -14.05 4.75
C ARG A 105 3.91 -14.74 6.11
N ALA A 106 2.98 -15.68 6.30
CA ALA A 106 3.05 -16.63 7.42
C ALA A 106 3.64 -17.95 6.93
N LEU A 107 4.60 -18.48 7.69
CA LEU A 107 5.12 -19.83 7.51
C LEU A 107 4.13 -20.82 8.13
N ASN A 108 3.67 -21.79 7.34
CA ASN A 108 3.01 -22.99 7.84
C ASN A 108 4.01 -24.14 7.79
N GLN A 109 4.05 -24.92 8.85
CA GLN A 109 4.80 -26.16 8.95
C GLN A 109 3.83 -27.29 9.24
N ASP A 110 3.70 -28.20 8.28
CA ASP A 110 2.94 -29.42 8.49
C ASP A 110 3.93 -30.53 8.86
N HIS A 111 3.74 -31.09 10.05
CA HIS A 111 4.47 -32.25 10.54
C HIS A 111 3.58 -33.49 10.40
N ASP A 112 3.78 -34.24 9.31
CA ASP A 112 3.22 -35.58 9.21
C ASP A 112 3.89 -36.48 10.26
N SER A 113 3.12 -36.79 11.31
CA SER A 113 3.55 -37.63 12.43
C SER A 113 3.19 -39.11 12.20
N SER A 114 2.73 -39.47 11.00
CA SER A 114 2.30 -40.83 10.67
C SER A 114 3.47 -41.69 10.21
N GLY A 115 4.09 -42.39 11.17
CA GLY A 115 4.55 -43.78 11.02
C GLY A 115 5.84 -44.07 10.24
N ASP A 116 6.75 -44.76 10.93
CA ASP A 116 7.79 -45.70 10.45
C ASP A 116 9.07 -45.14 9.80
N GLU A 117 10.07 -44.94 10.68
CA GLU A 117 11.52 -45.17 10.59
C GLU A 117 12.36 -44.76 9.36
N THR A 118 11.84 -44.14 8.30
CA THR A 118 12.70 -43.76 7.14
C THR A 118 12.55 -42.36 6.55
N GLY A 119 11.78 -41.46 7.18
CA GLY A 119 11.92 -40.04 6.82
C GLY A 119 10.82 -39.14 7.33
N ARG A 120 11.14 -38.29 8.31
CA ARG A 120 10.31 -37.13 8.64
C ARG A 120 10.36 -36.15 7.46
N VAL A 121 9.30 -36.10 6.64
CA VAL A 121 9.17 -35.08 5.61
C VAL A 121 8.49 -33.85 6.25
N SER A 122 9.29 -32.86 6.63
CA SER A 122 8.74 -31.55 7.02
C SER A 122 8.35 -30.81 5.74
N ARG A 123 7.06 -30.53 5.55
CA ARG A 123 6.61 -29.66 4.45
C ARG A 123 6.38 -28.26 5.01
N SER A 124 7.11 -27.30 4.46
CA SER A 124 7.00 -25.89 4.84
C SER A 124 6.52 -25.09 3.63
N TRP A 125 5.44 -24.33 3.79
CA TRP A 125 4.99 -23.39 2.76
C TRP A 125 4.52 -22.09 3.37
N PHE A 126 4.58 -21.03 2.57
CA PHE A 126 4.11 -19.71 2.99
C PHE A 126 2.69 -19.46 2.50
N ARG A 127 1.83 -18.97 3.40
CA ARG A 127 0.50 -18.43 3.05
C ARG A 127 0.52 -16.90 3.14
N ALA A 128 -0.34 -16.25 2.35
CA ALA A 128 -0.68 -14.86 2.60
C ALA A 128 -1.33 -14.78 3.99
N ALA A 129 -0.71 -14.01 4.88
CA ALA A 129 -1.18 -13.77 6.23
C ALA A 129 -1.99 -12.48 6.23
N ASP A 130 -1.32 -11.34 6.15
CA ASP A 130 -1.93 -10.03 6.19
C ASP A 130 -1.49 -9.19 4.98
N LEU A 131 -2.18 -8.08 4.73
CA LEU A 131 -1.97 -7.23 3.56
C LEU A 131 -1.91 -5.76 3.97
N ASP A 132 -0.91 -5.04 3.49
CA ASP A 132 -0.87 -3.58 3.53
C ASP A 132 -1.18 -3.02 2.14
N VAL A 133 -2.08 -2.05 2.08
CA VAL A 133 -2.32 -1.24 0.89
C VAL A 133 -1.98 0.20 1.19
N GLY A 134 -0.92 0.70 0.56
CA GLY A 134 -0.42 2.06 0.73
C GLY A 134 -0.72 2.96 -0.46
N TYR A 135 -0.94 4.24 -0.20
CA TYR A 135 -1.28 5.25 -1.20
C TYR A 135 -0.42 6.50 -0.99
N GLY A 136 0.19 7.01 -2.05
CA GLY A 136 1.09 8.15 -2.00
C GLY A 136 2.55 7.76 -1.72
N THR A 137 3.35 8.73 -1.27
CA THR A 137 4.79 8.55 -1.00
C THR A 137 5.09 8.89 0.46
N SER A 138 5.75 7.96 1.16
CA SER A 138 6.31 8.23 2.49
C SER A 138 7.51 9.18 2.44
N TYR A 139 8.11 9.32 1.26
CA TYR A 139 9.21 10.24 0.98
C TYR A 139 8.62 11.61 0.59
N ASP A 140 9.29 12.69 1.02
CA ASP A 140 9.01 14.10 0.70
C ASP A 140 7.97 14.86 1.55
N LYS A 141 7.76 14.50 2.82
CA LYS A 141 6.76 15.16 3.71
C LYS A 141 5.33 15.18 3.14
N LYS A 142 5.05 14.38 2.12
CA LYS A 142 3.73 14.23 1.52
C LYS A 142 2.84 13.35 2.39
N THR A 143 1.54 13.49 2.20
CA THR A 143 0.56 12.63 2.84
C THR A 143 0.72 11.21 2.31
N TYR A 144 0.82 10.25 3.21
CA TYR A 144 0.82 8.83 2.90
C TYR A 144 -0.23 8.13 3.75
N VAL A 145 -1.05 7.29 3.14
CA VAL A 145 -2.07 6.52 3.84
C VAL A 145 -1.81 5.04 3.62
N SER A 146 -1.98 4.24 4.67
CA SER A 146 -1.89 2.79 4.59
C SER A 146 -3.00 2.14 5.39
N PHE A 147 -3.58 1.09 4.80
CA PHE A 147 -4.60 0.25 5.40
C PHE A 147 -4.02 -1.17 5.53
N HIS A 148 -4.00 -1.66 6.77
CA HIS A 148 -3.57 -3.02 7.09
C HIS A 148 -4.79 -3.91 7.23
N PHE A 149 -4.79 -5.02 6.52
CA PHE A 149 -5.87 -5.99 6.49
C PHE A 149 -5.40 -7.33 7.00
N LYS A 150 -6.12 -7.84 7.99
CA LYS A 150 -5.92 -9.19 8.50
C LYS A 150 -6.72 -10.19 7.69
N ARG A 151 -6.14 -11.36 7.41
CA ARG A 151 -6.90 -12.44 6.77
C ARG A 151 -7.81 -13.16 7.75
N GLU A 152 -9.05 -13.32 7.36
CA GLU A 152 -10.07 -14.12 8.03
C GLU A 152 -10.55 -15.26 7.12
N GLY A 153 -10.50 -16.49 7.62
CA GLY A 153 -11.01 -17.67 6.90
C GLY A 153 -10.42 -17.86 5.50
N LEU A 154 -11.27 -18.27 4.55
CA LEU A 154 -10.91 -18.65 3.19
C LEU A 154 -10.64 -17.43 2.28
N GLY A 155 -9.72 -16.55 2.69
CA GLY A 155 -9.20 -15.46 1.86
C GLY A 155 -9.97 -14.14 1.94
N ARG A 156 -10.81 -13.96 2.96
CA ARG A 156 -11.40 -12.66 3.28
C ARG A 156 -10.35 -11.80 3.99
N TYR A 157 -10.26 -10.53 3.64
CA TYR A 157 -9.36 -9.56 4.29
C TYR A 157 -10.20 -8.45 4.89
N VAL A 158 -10.06 -8.26 6.21
CA VAL A 158 -10.77 -7.24 6.98
C VAL A 158 -9.80 -6.24 7.55
N LEU A 159 -10.19 -4.97 7.59
CA LEU A 159 -9.34 -3.92 8.15
C LEU A 159 -9.02 -4.19 9.63
N ASP A 160 -7.74 -4.20 9.97
CA ASP A 160 -7.23 -4.42 11.33
C ASP A 160 -6.65 -3.14 11.96
N TYR A 161 -5.90 -2.37 11.18
CA TYR A 161 -5.55 -1.00 11.53
C TYR A 161 -5.29 -0.19 10.28
N LYS A 162 -5.24 1.12 10.43
CA LYS A 162 -4.85 2.04 9.37
C LYS A 162 -4.02 3.16 9.94
N PHE A 163 -3.20 3.77 9.10
CA PHE A 163 -2.49 4.97 9.49
C PHE A 163 -2.37 5.96 8.34
N ILE A 164 -2.22 7.22 8.73
CA ILE A 164 -1.92 8.33 7.83
C ILE A 164 -0.73 9.09 8.37
N ILE A 165 0.25 9.33 7.50
CA ILE A 165 1.44 10.15 7.78
C ILE A 165 1.22 11.51 7.13
N ASN A 166 1.65 12.57 7.83
CA ASN A 166 1.54 13.97 7.43
C ASN A 166 0.09 14.40 7.14
N ALA A 167 -0.85 13.91 7.95
CA ALA A 167 -2.25 14.32 7.88
C ALA A 167 -2.37 15.82 8.10
N GLN A 168 -3.22 16.47 7.30
CA GLN A 168 -3.57 17.88 7.43
C GLN A 168 -5.08 18.05 7.56
N GLU A 169 -5.51 18.67 8.65
CA GLU A 169 -6.92 18.99 8.90
C GLU A 169 -7.01 20.32 9.68
N GLY A 170 -7.31 21.40 8.96
CA GLY A 170 -7.49 22.73 9.55
C GLY A 170 -6.38 23.11 10.51
N LYS A 171 -6.76 23.48 11.74
CA LYS A 171 -5.81 23.78 12.83
C LYS A 171 -5.49 22.56 13.71
N THR A 172 -6.26 21.47 13.60
CA THR A 172 -6.14 20.29 14.45
C THR A 172 -4.85 19.53 14.14
N PHE A 173 -4.58 19.26 12.86
CA PHE A 173 -3.38 18.53 12.42
C PHE A 173 -2.54 19.37 11.47
N ARG A 174 -2.21 20.60 11.87
CA ARG A 174 -1.34 21.46 11.07
C ARG A 174 0.13 21.08 11.25
N LEU A 175 0.89 21.17 10.16
CA LEU A 175 2.33 20.95 10.12
C LEU A 175 3.06 22.26 9.78
N GLU A 176 4.29 22.38 10.26
CA GLU A 176 5.20 23.49 9.92
C GLU A 176 6.57 22.90 9.56
N ASP A 177 7.26 23.47 8.57
CA ASP A 177 8.56 22.94 8.13
C ASP A 177 9.63 22.93 9.21
N SER A 178 9.51 23.82 10.19
CA SER A 178 10.34 23.90 11.37
C SER A 178 9.52 24.48 12.52
N PRO A 179 9.65 23.95 13.75
CA PRO A 179 8.97 24.55 14.89
C PRO A 179 9.49 25.95 15.17
N LYS A 180 8.55 26.82 15.57
CA LYS A 180 8.79 28.23 15.91
C LYS A 180 9.87 28.41 16.98
N LYS A 181 9.94 27.47 17.92
CA LYS A 181 10.94 27.43 18.99
C LYS A 181 11.80 26.19 18.83
N ARG A 182 13.14 26.35 18.88
CA ARG A 182 14.06 25.21 19.07
C ARG A 182 13.75 24.56 20.41
N ILE A 183 13.45 23.27 20.41
CA ILE A 183 13.21 22.52 21.65
C ILE A 183 14.54 22.33 22.37
N SER A 184 14.69 22.91 23.57
CA SER A 184 15.84 22.64 24.42
C SER A 184 15.65 21.32 25.19
N ARG A 185 16.75 20.73 25.68
CA ARG A 185 16.68 19.59 26.61
C ARG A 185 15.85 19.92 27.86
N SER A 186 15.87 21.18 28.32
CA SER A 186 15.07 21.64 29.45
C SER A 186 13.57 21.67 29.12
N ASP A 187 13.20 22.20 27.95
CA ASP A 187 11.80 22.17 27.47
C ASP A 187 11.29 20.73 27.37
N PHE A 188 12.10 19.82 26.81
CA PHE A 188 11.76 18.40 26.68
C PHE A 188 11.58 17.69 28.02
N LYS A 189 12.44 17.99 29.01
CA LYS A 189 12.30 17.44 30.37
C LYS A 189 10.99 17.87 31.04
N LYS A 190 10.53 19.10 30.79
CA LYS A 190 9.25 19.63 31.29
C LYS A 190 8.02 19.00 30.63
N LEU A 191 8.18 18.19 29.57
CA LEU A 191 7.08 17.44 28.98
C LEU A 191 6.64 16.32 29.93
N HIS A 192 5.48 16.50 30.57
CA HIS A 192 4.86 15.54 31.45
C HIS A 192 4.18 14.43 30.63
N VAL A 193 4.71 13.22 30.78
CA VAL A 193 4.12 11.99 30.27
C VAL A 193 3.16 11.47 31.32
N GLY A 194 1.97 11.07 30.90
CA GLY A 194 0.96 10.52 31.80
C GLY A 194 1.43 9.21 32.42
N ASP A 195 0.89 8.92 33.59
CA ASP A 195 1.18 7.68 34.30
C ASP A 195 0.03 6.68 34.06
N SER A 196 0.36 5.60 33.36
CA SER A 196 -0.58 4.53 33.06
C SER A 196 -1.05 3.78 34.30
N TYR A 197 -0.31 3.84 35.42
CA TYR A 197 -0.67 3.15 36.67
C TYR A 197 -1.68 3.95 37.49
N SER A 198 -1.50 5.27 37.62
CA SER A 198 -2.41 6.14 38.37
C SER A 198 -3.58 6.67 37.55
N GLY A 199 -3.57 6.49 36.22
CA GLY A 199 -4.60 7.02 35.32
C GLY A 199 -4.52 8.55 35.12
N GLN A 200 -3.47 9.20 35.64
CA GLN A 200 -3.22 10.61 35.38
C GLN A 200 -2.76 10.82 33.94
N GLY A 201 -3.58 11.52 33.16
CA GLY A 201 -3.28 11.88 31.78
C GLY A 201 -2.07 12.82 31.70
N GLY A 202 -1.22 12.61 30.69
CA GLY A 202 -0.07 13.47 30.42
C GLY A 202 -0.46 14.85 29.89
N MET A 203 0.52 15.63 29.44
CA MET A 203 0.19 16.86 28.72
C MET A 203 -0.62 16.55 27.45
N THR A 204 -1.62 17.38 27.19
CA THR A 204 -2.45 17.24 26.00
C THR A 204 -1.69 17.72 24.76
N TYR A 205 -2.07 17.20 23.59
CA TYR A 205 -1.55 17.68 22.31
C TYR A 205 -1.70 19.20 22.15
N GLN A 206 -2.86 19.77 22.50
CA GLN A 206 -3.09 21.21 22.37
C GLN A 206 -2.16 22.03 23.27
N GLU A 207 -1.87 21.57 24.49
CA GLU A 207 -0.89 22.23 25.36
C GLU A 207 0.52 22.23 24.76
N ILE A 208 0.92 21.12 24.13
CA ILE A 208 2.22 21.02 23.46
C ILE A 208 2.28 21.96 22.26
N ILE A 209 1.22 22.03 21.45
CA ILE A 209 1.12 22.98 20.33
C ILE A 209 1.21 24.43 20.83
N ASN A 210 0.54 24.77 21.92
CA ASN A 210 0.58 26.12 22.48
C ASN A 210 1.97 26.50 23.01
N ARG A 211 2.75 25.52 23.51
CA ARG A 211 4.09 25.74 24.08
C ARG A 211 5.22 25.73 23.05
N ILE A 212 5.14 24.84 22.05
CA ILE A 212 6.24 24.54 21.12
C ILE A 212 5.93 25.00 19.70
N GLY A 213 4.65 25.04 19.32
CA GLY A 213 4.21 25.24 17.94
C GLY A 213 3.87 23.92 17.24
N TYR A 214 3.54 24.01 15.95
CA TYR A 214 3.14 22.85 15.17
C TYR A 214 4.33 21.94 14.85
N PRO A 215 4.12 20.61 14.80
CA PRO A 215 5.16 19.66 14.50
C PRO A 215 5.55 19.66 13.02
N THR A 216 6.70 19.07 12.73
CA THR A 216 7.22 18.92 11.37
C THR A 216 6.59 17.75 10.63
N SER A 217 6.18 16.72 11.36
CA SER A 217 5.40 15.60 10.82
C SER A 217 4.47 15.02 11.87
N ASN A 218 3.45 14.32 11.41
CA ASN A 218 2.59 13.52 12.26
C ASN A 218 2.33 12.14 11.64
N GLN A 219 1.89 11.21 12.47
CA GLN A 219 1.28 9.96 12.07
C GLN A 219 0.08 9.72 12.98
N ILE A 220 -1.09 9.52 12.39
CA ILE A 220 -2.29 9.09 13.11
C ILE A 220 -2.48 7.62 12.79
N THR A 221 -2.62 6.79 13.82
CA THR A 221 -2.88 5.35 13.67
C THR A 221 -4.17 5.00 14.37
N ASP A 222 -5.10 4.40 13.63
CA ASP A 222 -6.34 3.83 14.15
C ASP A 222 -6.18 2.33 14.30
N TYR A 223 -6.03 1.86 15.54
CA TYR A 223 -6.08 0.45 15.87
C TYR A 223 -7.52 0.07 16.14
N ILE A 224 -8.08 -0.79 15.29
CA ILE A 224 -9.50 -1.14 15.33
C ILE A 224 -9.91 -1.73 16.70
N SER A 225 -9.00 -2.43 17.37
CA SER A 225 -9.25 -3.04 18.69
C SER A 225 -8.66 -2.28 19.90
N ARG A 226 -7.88 -1.20 19.68
CA ARG A 226 -7.09 -0.57 20.77
C ARG A 226 -7.18 0.95 20.83
N GLY A 227 -7.94 1.59 19.94
CA GLY A 227 -8.12 3.03 19.92
C GLY A 227 -7.14 3.74 18.99
N ARG A 228 -6.98 5.05 19.19
CA ARG A 228 -6.24 5.93 18.28
C ARG A 228 -4.98 6.48 18.91
N GLU A 229 -3.89 6.42 18.17
CA GLU A 229 -2.62 7.07 18.52
C GLU A 229 -2.29 8.20 17.57
N LEU A 230 -1.70 9.27 18.12
CA LEU A 230 -1.07 10.34 17.38
C LEU A 230 0.41 10.36 17.74
N ARG A 231 1.29 10.18 16.76
CA ARG A 231 2.71 10.44 16.90
C ARG A 231 3.04 11.74 16.17
N ILE A 232 3.74 12.66 16.82
CA ILE A 232 4.26 13.86 16.17
C ILE A 232 5.77 13.90 16.29
N SER A 233 6.42 14.51 15.30
CA SER A 233 7.86 14.71 15.31
C SER A 233 8.20 16.18 15.12
N TYR A 234 9.13 16.65 15.95
CA TYR A 234 9.81 17.92 15.78
C TYR A 234 11.25 17.61 15.41
N TYR A 235 11.69 18.10 14.26
CA TYR A 235 13.10 18.04 13.90
C TYR A 235 13.52 19.34 13.25
N ARG A 236 14.81 19.62 13.36
CA ARG A 236 15.46 20.71 12.64
C ARG A 236 16.72 20.17 12.04
N ASP A 237 16.91 20.42 10.75
CA ASP A 237 18.13 20.07 10.05
C ASP A 237 19.13 21.22 10.17
N LYS A 238 20.41 20.87 10.33
CA LYS A 238 21.54 21.78 10.16
C LYS A 238 21.73 22.06 8.66
N SER A 239 22.50 23.09 8.33
CA SER A 239 22.85 23.44 6.95
C SER A 239 23.57 22.32 6.19
N ASP A 240 24.20 21.38 6.88
CA ASP A 240 24.86 20.19 6.32
C ASP A 240 23.93 18.97 6.19
N GLY A 241 22.63 19.12 6.44
CA GLY A 241 21.62 18.06 6.37
C GLY A 241 21.58 17.13 7.58
N ARG A 242 22.42 17.32 8.60
CA ARG A 242 22.35 16.54 9.85
C ARG A 242 21.25 17.11 10.76
N LYS A 243 20.51 16.26 11.46
CA LYS A 243 19.55 16.72 12.47
C LYS A 243 20.27 17.43 13.64
N ASP A 244 19.89 18.68 13.91
CA ASP A 244 20.24 19.43 15.14
C ASP A 244 19.60 18.77 16.35
N TYR A 245 18.31 18.46 16.25
CA TYR A 245 17.60 17.63 17.21
C TYR A 245 16.45 16.89 16.52
N SER A 246 15.98 15.83 17.17
CA SER A 246 14.82 15.05 16.77
C SER A 246 14.04 14.66 18.02
N VAL A 247 12.82 15.17 18.15
CA VAL A 247 11.91 14.84 19.26
C VAL A 247 10.69 14.14 18.68
N SER A 248 10.37 12.95 19.19
CA SER A 248 9.16 12.21 18.87
C SER A 248 8.26 12.14 20.10
N LEU A 249 7.01 12.56 19.96
CA LEU A 249 6.02 12.53 21.03
C LEU A 249 4.86 11.64 20.59
N THR A 250 4.51 10.67 21.43
CA THR A 250 3.40 9.74 21.16
C THR A 250 2.28 10.01 22.14
N PHE A 251 1.09 10.21 21.60
CA PHE A 251 -0.13 10.47 22.32
C PHE A 251 -1.14 9.36 22.06
N GLU A 252 -2.01 9.16 23.05
CA GLU A 252 -3.16 8.28 22.94
C GLU A 252 -4.43 9.09 23.09
N GLN A 253 -5.42 8.80 22.24
CA GLN A 253 -6.72 9.45 22.31
C GLN A 253 -7.53 8.85 23.46
N ALA A 254 -7.90 9.67 24.44
CA ALA A 254 -8.80 9.27 25.50
C ALA A 254 -10.27 9.31 25.05
N GLN A 255 -11.17 8.78 25.89
CA GLN A 255 -12.62 8.75 25.62
C GLN A 255 -13.24 10.14 25.44
N ASP A 256 -12.63 11.18 26.02
CA ASP A 256 -13.06 12.57 25.85
C ASP A 256 -12.63 13.17 24.49
N GLY A 257 -11.99 12.37 23.64
CA GLY A 257 -11.52 12.74 22.31
C GLY A 257 -10.18 13.47 22.29
N LYS A 258 -9.58 13.79 23.45
CA LYS A 258 -8.29 14.48 23.53
C LYS A 258 -7.13 13.50 23.47
N TYR A 259 -5.99 14.01 22.99
CA TYR A 259 -4.75 13.25 22.92
C TYR A 259 -3.85 13.59 24.10
N TYR A 260 -3.53 12.58 24.91
CA TYR A 260 -2.68 12.71 26.09
C TYR A 260 -1.30 12.09 25.84
N LEU A 261 -0.24 12.81 26.22
CA LEU A 261 1.13 12.37 26.00
C LEU A 261 1.42 11.12 26.83
N LYS A 262 1.78 10.02 26.16
CA LYS A 262 2.10 8.74 26.80
C LYS A 262 3.54 8.27 26.64
N ALA A 263 4.24 8.80 25.64
CA ALA A 263 5.67 8.54 25.48
C ALA A 263 6.34 9.73 24.80
N LYS A 264 7.61 9.92 25.13
CA LYS A 264 8.47 10.91 24.50
C LYS A 264 9.86 10.32 24.27
N ASP A 265 10.43 10.64 23.13
CA ASP A 265 11.80 10.32 22.76
C ASP A 265 12.47 11.55 22.16
N GLY A 266 13.76 11.72 22.41
CA GLY A 266 14.46 12.96 22.09
C GLY A 266 15.96 12.76 21.92
N ASP A 267 16.44 12.95 20.70
CA ASP A 267 17.85 13.07 20.36
C ASP A 267 18.22 14.57 20.22
N PHE A 268 19.24 14.98 20.97
CA PHE A 268 19.72 16.37 21.02
C PHE A 268 21.23 16.35 20.80
N LYS A 269 21.67 16.80 19.63
CA LYS A 269 23.11 16.86 19.29
C LYS A 269 23.77 18.15 19.75
#